data_AF-A0A6A4CL63-F1
#
_entry.id   AF-A0A6A4CL63-F1
#
_cell.length_a   1.000
_cell.length_b   1.000
_cell.length_c   1.000
_cell.angle_alpha   90.00
_cell.angle_beta   90.00
_cell.angle_gamma   90.00
#
_symmetry.space_group_name_H-M   'P 1'
#
loop_
_entity.id
_entity.type
_entity.pdbx_description
1 polymer ?
#
loop_
_entity_poly.entity_id
_entity_poly.type
_entity_poly.pdbx_seq_one_letter_code
_entity_poly.pdbx_strand_id
1 'polypeptide(L)' 'MDAAARGGHLEVVKWLHEHTDEGCTSTAMDGAVHSGALDVVKWLHKNLSESCSKAMVNEAAKRGHLRVLRWLHMNYPAD' A
#
# COMPACT_ATOMS: atom_id res chain seq x y z
N MET A 1 4.81 8.63 7.77
CA MET A 1 4.76 7.86 6.50
C MET A 1 3.40 7.86 5.82
N ASP A 2 2.31 7.70 6.59
CA ASP A 2 0.97 7.41 6.08
C ASP A 2 0.40 8.45 5.12
N ALA A 3 0.59 9.75 5.43
CA ALA A 3 0.13 10.83 4.57
C ALA A 3 0.83 10.82 3.20
N ALA A 4 2.15 10.55 3.17
CA ALA A 4 2.91 10.43 1.94
C ALA A 4 2.44 9.20 1.12
N ALA A 5 2.14 8.09 1.80
CA ALA A 5 1.63 6.90 1.16
C ALA A 5 0.22 7.11 0.56
N ARG A 6 -0.67 7.77 1.30
CA ARG A 6 -2.00 8.19 0.83
C ARG A 6 -1.93 9.20 -0.32
N GLY A 7 -0.90 10.04 -0.37
CA GLY A 7 -0.65 10.96 -1.48
C GLY A 7 0.00 10.32 -2.70
N GLY A 8 0.44 9.06 -2.61
CA GLY A 8 1.17 8.39 -3.68
C GLY A 8 2.60 8.88 -3.87
N HIS A 9 3.18 9.55 -2.87
CA HIS A 9 4.51 10.14 -2.94
C HIS A 9 5.61 9.12 -2.61
N LEU A 10 5.90 8.22 -3.55
CA LEU A 10 6.85 7.11 -3.35
C LEU A 10 8.22 7.55 -2.83
N GLU A 11 8.81 8.60 -3.41
CA GLU A 11 10.15 9.04 -3.00
C GLU A 11 10.18 9.61 -1.57
N VAL A 12 9.08 10.25 -1.15
CA VAL A 12 8.93 10.71 0.24
C VAL A 12 8.75 9.51 1.17
N VAL A 13 8.00 8.49 0.76
CA VAL A 13 7.84 7.25 1.54
C VAL A 13 9.18 6.53 1.73
N LYS A 14 9.98 6.40 0.67
CA LYS A 14 11.34 5.83 0.74
C LYS A 14 12.24 6.62 1.67
N TRP A 15 12.28 7.95 1.49
CA TRP A 15 13.09 8.82 2.32
C TRP A 15 12.72 8.70 3.80
N LEU A 16 11.42 8.70 4.11
CA LEU A 16 10.93 8.51 5.47
C LEU A 16 11.33 7.14 6.02
N HIS A 17 11.22 6.06 5.24
CA HIS A 17 11.63 4.74 5.71
C HIS A 17 13.13 4.64 6.05
N GLU A 18 13.99 5.29 5.26
CA GLU A 18 15.44 5.24 5.46
C GLU A 18 15.92 6.16 6.59
N HIS A 19 15.18 7.23 6.88
CA HIS A 19 15.61 8.31 7.80
C HIS A 19 14.76 8.43 9.06
N THR A 20 13.73 7.60 9.23
CA THR A 20 12.89 7.59 10.42
C THR A 20 12.74 6.18 10.97
N ASP A 21 12.94 6.02 12.28
CA ASP A 21 12.67 4.76 13.00
C ASP A 21 11.17 4.54 13.25
N GLU A 22 10.31 5.47 12.81
CA GLU A 22 8.87 5.25 12.71
C GLU A 22 8.62 4.25 11.59
N GLY A 23 8.74 2.97 11.94
CA GLY A 23 8.55 1.83 11.06
C GLY A 23 7.28 1.93 10.23
N CYS A 24 7.30 1.28 9.07
CA CYS A 24 6.16 1.24 8.17
C CYS A 24 4.92 0.71 8.92
N THR A 25 3.79 1.43 8.81
CA THR A 25 2.52 1.02 9.43
C THR A 25 1.60 0.38 8.39
N SER A 26 0.69 -0.48 8.84
CA SER A 26 -0.44 -0.97 8.04
C SER A 26 -1.32 0.17 7.51
N THR A 27 -1.38 1.30 8.24
CA THR A 27 -2.13 2.50 7.84
C THR A 27 -1.55 3.16 6.58
N ALA A 28 -0.23 3.14 6.39
CA ALA A 28 0.40 3.60 5.15
C ALA A 28 -0.02 2.76 3.95
N MET A 29 -0.07 1.43 4.11
CA MET A 29 -0.50 0.50 3.07
C MET A 29 -1.98 0.71 2.70
N ASP A 30 -2.86 0.83 3.70
CA ASP A 30 -4.27 1.13 3.49
C ASP A 30 -4.46 2.48 2.76
N GLY A 31 -3.72 3.51 3.14
CA GLY A 31 -3.73 4.82 2.48
C GLY A 31 -3.29 4.74 1.01
N ALA A 32 -2.25 3.97 0.71
CA ALA A 32 -1.77 3.76 -0.65
C ALA A 32 -2.80 3.00 -1.51
N VAL A 33 -3.46 1.98 -0.97
CA VAL A 33 -4.54 1.27 -1.66
C VAL A 33 -5.75 2.16 -1.87
N HIS A 34 -6.14 2.92 -0.84
CA HIS A 34 -7.27 3.85 -0.90
C HIS A 34 -7.10 4.92 -1.98
N SER A 35 -5.87 5.41 -2.17
CA SER A 35 -5.54 6.40 -3.21
C SER A 35 -5.32 5.79 -4.60
N GLY A 36 -5.16 4.47 -4.69
CA GLY A 36 -4.84 3.80 -5.95
C GLY A 36 -3.36 3.92 -6.33
N ALA A 37 -2.49 4.30 -5.39
CA ALA A 37 -1.06 4.51 -5.59
C ALA A 37 -0.29 3.18 -5.68
N LEU A 38 -0.42 2.48 -6.81
CA LEU A 38 0.15 1.15 -7.03
C LEU A 38 1.66 1.08 -6.74
N ASP A 39 2.43 2.10 -7.10
CA ASP A 39 3.89 2.07 -6.93
C ASP A 39 4.28 2.14 -5.45
N VAL A 40 3.51 2.90 -4.66
CA VAL A 40 3.64 2.91 -3.20
C VAL A 40 3.21 1.57 -2.61
N VAL A 41 2.08 0.99 -3.05
CA VAL A 41 1.61 -0.34 -2.59
C VAL A 41 2.67 -1.42 -2.81
N LYS A 42 3.29 -1.46 -3.99
CA LYS A 42 4.36 -2.41 -4.31
C LYS A 42 5.58 -2.23 -3.41
N TRP A 43 5.99 -0.98 -3.22
CA TRP A 43 7.16 -0.67 -2.41
C TRP A 43 6.89 -1.00 -0.94
N LEU A 44 5.73 -0.61 -0.42
CA LEU A 44 5.30 -0.93 0.93
C LEU A 44 5.24 -2.44 1.12
N HIS A 45 4.65 -3.20 0.21
CA HIS A 45 4.60 -4.67 0.30
C HIS A 45 5.98 -5.33 0.34
N LYS A 46 6.95 -4.81 -0.40
CA LYS A 46 8.31 -5.37 -0.41
C LYS A 46 9.04 -5.12 0.92
N ASN A 47 8.74 -4.01 1.60
CA ASN A 47 9.44 -3.57 2.81
C ASN A 47 8.65 -3.83 4.10
N LEU A 48 7.35 -4.10 3.99
CA LEU A 48 6.48 -4.51 5.08
C LEU A 48 6.28 -6.02 5.03
N SER A 49 6.61 -6.69 6.12
CA SER A 49 6.30 -8.10 6.30
C SER A 49 4.83 -8.36 6.68
N GLU A 50 4.01 -7.32 6.84
CA GLU A 50 2.61 -7.49 7.24
C GLU A 50 1.70 -7.84 6.05
N SER A 51 0.81 -8.78 6.33
CA SER A 51 -0.08 -9.42 5.37
C SER A 51 -1.22 -8.49 4.95
N CYS A 52 -1.54 -8.50 3.66
CA CYS A 52 -2.65 -7.74 3.11
C CYS A 52 -3.99 -8.24 3.71
N SER A 53 -4.80 -7.32 4.22
CA SER A 53 -6.13 -7.66 4.77
C SER A 53 -7.18 -7.76 3.67
N LYS A 54 -8.20 -8.62 3.85
CA LYS A 54 -9.39 -8.69 2.96
C LYS A 54 -10.09 -7.34 2.82
N ALA A 55 -9.96 -6.46 3.82
CA ALA A 55 -10.46 -5.09 3.78
C ALA A 55 -9.82 -4.26 2.66
N MET A 56 -8.51 -4.40 2.41
CA MET A 56 -7.81 -3.67 1.34
C MET A 56 -8.32 -4.05 -0.04
N VAL A 57 -8.55 -5.35 -0.29
CA VAL A 57 -9.07 -5.82 -1.59
C VAL A 57 -10.46 -5.25 -1.87
N ASN A 58 -11.34 -5.29 -0.86
CA ASN A 58 -12.67 -4.71 -0.96
C ASN A 58 -12.63 -3.19 -1.19
N GLU A 59 -11.71 -2.48 -0.53
CA GLU A 59 -11.58 -1.03 -0.70
C GLU A 59 -11.05 -0.66 -2.10
N ALA A 60 -10.05 -1.39 -2.61
CA ALA A 60 -9.58 -1.24 -3.98
C ALA A 60 -10.72 -1.48 -5.00
N ALA A 61 -11.60 -2.45 -4.71
CA ALA A 61 -12.74 -2.80 -5.57
C ALA A 61 -13.79 -1.68 -5.58
N LYS A 62 -14.19 -1.22 -4.40
CA LYS A 62 -15.17 -0.13 -4.22
C LYS A 62 -14.77 1.15 -4.93
N ARG A 63 -13.47 1.43 -5.00
CA ARG A 63 -12.93 2.65 -5.63
C ARG A 63 -12.64 2.50 -7.11
N GLY A 64 -12.76 1.29 -7.67
CA GLY A 64 -12.43 1.04 -9.06
C GLY A 64 -10.92 1.12 -9.35
N HIS A 65 -10.06 0.92 -8.34
CA HIS A 65 -8.60 0.93 -8.49
C HIS A 65 -8.11 -0.38 -9.10
N LEU A 66 -8.51 -0.64 -10.36
CA LEU A 66 -8.31 -1.90 -11.07
C LEU A 66 -6.84 -2.36 -11.12
N ARG A 67 -5.90 -1.41 -11.21
CA ARG A 67 -4.46 -1.70 -11.24
C ARG A 67 -3.97 -2.23 -9.89
N VAL A 68 -4.42 -1.62 -8.80
CA VAL A 68 -4.12 -2.08 -7.43
C VAL A 68 -4.81 -3.41 -7.17
N LEU A 69 -6.08 -3.54 -7.52
CA LEU A 69 -6.84 -4.77 -7.30
C LEU A 69 -6.25 -5.97 -8.06
N ARG A 70 -5.84 -5.77 -9.32
CA ARG A 70 -5.15 -6.81 -10.10
C ARG A 70 -3.84 -7.21 -9.45
N TRP A 71 -3.08 -6.23 -8.96
CA TRP A 71 -1.82 -6.49 -8.28
C TRP A 71 -2.04 -7.25 -6.97
N LEU A 72 -3.02 -6.85 -6.15
CA LEU A 72 -3.41 -7.54 -4.93
C LEU A 72 -3.83 -8.98 -5.23
N HIS A 73 -4.66 -9.21 -6.24
CA HIS A 73 -5.10 -10.56 -6.62
C HIS A 73 -3.94 -11.47 -7.07
N MET A 74 -2.92 -10.91 -7.74
CA MET A 74 -1.73 -11.67 -8.15
C MET A 74 -0.79 -12.03 -6.99
N ASN A 75 -0.74 -11.21 -5.94
CA ASN A 75 0.19 -11.42 -4.81
C ASN A 75 -0.49 -12.04 -3.58
N TYR A 76 -1.83 -12.01 -3.54
CA TYR A 76 -2.67 -12.55 -2.48
C TYR A 76 -3.90 -13.23 -3.11
N PRO A 77 -3.72 -14.38 -3.77
CA PRO A 77 -4.86 -15.17 -4.22
C PRO A 77 -5.70 -15.56 -3.00
N ALA A 78 -7.01 -15.42 -3.11
CA ALA A 78 -7.92 -15.96 -2.10
C ALA A 78 -7.87 -17.48 -2.23
N ASP A 79 -7.30 -18.17 -1.24
CA ASP A 79 -7.56 -19.60 -1.03
C ASP A 79 -9.05 -19.86 -0.79
#